data_AF-A0A3N5LUI8-F1
#
_entry.id   AF-A0A3N5LUI8-F1
#
_cell.length_a   1.000
_cell.length_b   1.000
_cell.length_c   1.000
_cell.angle_alpha   90.00
_cell.angle_beta   90.00
_cell.angle_gamma   90.00
#
_symmetry.space_group_name_H-M   'P 1'
#
loop_
_entity.id
_entity.type
_entity.pdbx_description
1 polymer ?
#
loop_
_entity_poly.entity_id
_entity_poly.type
_entity_poly.pdbx_seq_one_letter_code
_entity_poly.pdbx_strand_id
1 'polypeptide(L)'
;MSFNRRAFFKMSLAAGVAGGSLEASADKPAGLKAATVQELNAAAAEPVLKVGALTSPVKIKSIELLEFDAADDDYYVLRVRSTDGVEGYSLPNSKTGDLIPILKNRVIPVFIGPDVRQLEILLWDVYRYKDNYKFQSLALWCPVAWVEFALLDLFGKML
;
A
#
# COMPACT_ATOMS: atom_id res chain seq x y z
N MET A 1 1.03 -44.95 -14.32
CA MET A 1 2.42 -44.60 -14.71
C MET A 1 3.15 -44.11 -13.47
N SER A 2 4.18 -44.82 -13.00
CA SER A 2 5.00 -44.35 -11.88
C SER A 2 6.16 -43.49 -12.41
N PHE A 3 6.18 -42.21 -12.03
CA PHE A 3 7.30 -41.33 -12.39
C PHE A 3 8.45 -41.53 -11.39
N ASN A 4 9.57 -42.04 -11.90
CA ASN A 4 10.78 -42.28 -11.13
C ASN A 4 11.45 -40.94 -10.80
N ARG A 5 11.63 -40.60 -9.52
CA ARG A 5 12.21 -39.32 -9.06
C ARG A 5 13.56 -38.97 -9.70
N ARG A 6 14.36 -39.99 -10.06
CA ARG A 6 15.64 -39.84 -10.76
C ARG A 6 15.51 -39.48 -12.25
N ALA A 7 14.41 -39.83 -12.90
CA ALA A 7 14.13 -39.43 -14.28
C ALA A 7 13.68 -37.95 -14.33
N PHE A 8 12.93 -37.49 -13.32
CA PHE A 8 12.54 -36.09 -13.20
C PHE A 8 13.75 -35.16 -13.06
N PHE A 9 14.71 -35.51 -12.19
CA PHE A 9 15.93 -34.71 -12.01
C PHE A 9 16.82 -34.63 -13.27
N LYS A 10 16.84 -35.66 -14.11
CA LYS A 10 17.56 -35.64 -15.39
C LYS A 10 16.87 -34.75 -16.44
N MET A 11 15.54 -34.65 -16.40
CA MET A 11 14.78 -33.78 -17.29
C MET A 11 15.02 -32.29 -16.97
N SER A 12 15.19 -31.94 -15.70
CA SER A 12 15.42 -30.56 -15.24
C SER A 12 16.78 -30.00 -15.69
N LEU A 13 17.80 -30.84 -15.85
CA LEU A 13 19.14 -30.42 -16.30
C LEU A 13 19.23 -30.20 -17.81
N ALA A 14 18.41 -30.89 -18.61
CA ALA A 14 18.37 -30.71 -20.06
C ALA A 14 17.59 -29.46 -20.49
N ALA A 15 16.61 -29.01 -19.70
CA ALA A 15 15.91 -27.74 -19.94
C ALA A 15 16.70 -26.51 -19.44
N GLY A 16 17.70 -26.70 -18.58
CA GLY A 16 18.48 -25.62 -17.96
C GLY A 16 19.58 -25.01 -18.85
N VAL A 17 19.93 -25.61 -19.98
CA VAL A 17 21.02 -25.13 -20.87
C VAL A 17 20.51 -24.34 -22.08
N ALA A 18 19.21 -24.39 -22.39
CA ALA A 18 18.62 -23.67 -23.53
C ALA A 18 17.74 -22.47 -23.15
N GLY A 19 17.52 -22.21 -21.85
CA GLY A 19 16.73 -21.06 -21.37
C GLY A 19 17.55 -19.88 -20.85
N GLY A 20 18.88 -20.01 -20.82
CA GLY A 20 19.77 -18.92 -20.44
C GLY A 20 19.94 -17.95 -21.62
N SER A 21 19.60 -16.68 -21.39
CA SER A 21 19.73 -15.54 -22.31
C SER A 21 18.56 -15.31 -23.28
N LEU A 22 17.34 -15.14 -22.74
CA LEU A 22 16.53 -14.03 -23.23
C LEU A 22 17.00 -12.77 -22.49
N GLU A 23 18.19 -12.28 -22.87
CA GLU A 23 18.45 -10.85 -22.70
C GLU A 23 17.46 -10.15 -23.63
N ALA A 24 16.33 -9.72 -23.07
CA ALA A 24 15.62 -8.61 -23.67
C ALA A 24 16.65 -7.48 -23.76
N SER A 25 17.13 -7.25 -24.98
CA SER A 25 17.98 -6.11 -25.33
C SER A 25 17.13 -4.86 -25.17
N ALA A 26 16.88 -4.47 -23.93
CA ALA A 26 16.54 -3.11 -23.59
C ALA A 26 17.78 -2.31 -23.99
N ASP A 27 17.65 -1.55 -25.06
CA ASP A 27 18.65 -0.62 -25.55
C ASP A 27 19.15 0.17 -24.34
N LYS A 28 20.36 -0.13 -23.84
CA LYS A 28 20.92 0.57 -22.69
C LYS A 28 21.09 2.00 -23.15
N PRO A 29 20.39 2.99 -22.56
CA PRO A 29 20.62 4.38 -22.93
C PRO A 29 22.11 4.68 -22.72
N ALA A 30 22.82 4.87 -23.83
CA ALA A 30 24.25 5.12 -23.82
C ALA A 30 24.50 6.44 -23.07
N GLY A 31 25.22 6.38 -21.96
CA GLY A 31 25.62 7.56 -21.18
C GLY A 31 25.06 7.69 -19.77
N LEU A 32 24.20 6.77 -19.30
CA LEU A 32 23.78 6.77 -17.90
C LEU A 32 24.85 6.10 -17.02
N LYS A 33 25.54 6.92 -16.21
CA LYS A 33 26.44 6.44 -15.16
C LYS A 33 25.62 5.58 -14.18
N ALA A 34 26.08 4.37 -13.89
CA ALA A 34 25.45 3.53 -12.89
C ALA A 34 25.49 4.22 -11.52
N ALA A 35 24.33 4.32 -10.85
CA ALA A 35 24.23 4.86 -9.51
C ALA A 35 25.02 3.98 -8.53
N THR A 36 25.72 4.62 -7.61
CA THR A 36 26.39 3.98 -6.49
C THR A 36 25.37 3.51 -5.45
N VAL A 37 25.74 2.52 -4.62
CA VAL A 37 24.88 2.06 -3.51
C VAL A 37 24.52 3.21 -2.56
N GLN A 38 25.43 4.16 -2.37
CA GLN A 38 25.22 5.34 -1.55
C GLN A 38 24.14 6.26 -2.13
N GLU A 39 24.18 6.51 -3.45
CA GLU A 39 23.15 7.29 -4.14
C GLU A 39 21.79 6.60 -4.10
N LEU A 40 21.76 5.27 -4.27
CA LEU A 40 20.53 4.49 -4.16
C LEU A 40 19.93 4.54 -2.75
N ASN A 41 20.76 4.40 -1.72
CA ASN A 41 20.30 4.50 -0.32
C ASN A 41 19.80 5.90 0.02
N ALA A 42 20.46 6.95 -0.49
CA ALA A 42 20.02 8.32 -0.29
C ALA A 42 18.66 8.57 -0.95
N ALA A 43 18.46 8.09 -2.18
CA ALA A 43 17.19 8.18 -2.88
C ALA A 43 16.08 7.38 -2.18
N ALA A 44 16.39 6.17 -1.69
CA ALA A 44 15.43 5.34 -0.97
C ALA A 44 15.01 5.91 0.40
N ALA A 45 15.85 6.77 1.00
CA ALA A 45 15.55 7.44 2.25
C ALA A 45 14.79 8.77 2.07
N GLU A 46 14.64 9.25 0.83
CA GLU A 46 13.91 10.48 0.57
C GLU A 46 12.39 10.25 0.73
N PRO A 47 11.66 11.17 1.38
CA PRO A 47 10.20 11.09 1.43
C PRO A 47 9.60 11.07 0.03
N VAL A 48 8.73 10.11 -0.20
CA VAL A 48 8.01 9.95 -1.46
C VAL A 48 6.87 10.96 -1.54
N LEU A 49 6.15 11.17 -0.44
CA LEU A 49 5.02 12.07 -0.38
C LEU A 49 5.49 13.53 -0.24
N LYS A 50 5.21 14.35 -1.26
CA LYS A 50 5.55 15.77 -1.26
C LYS A 50 4.39 16.62 -0.73
N VAL A 51 4.42 16.95 0.55
CA VAL A 51 3.38 17.76 1.24
C VAL A 51 3.77 19.23 1.43
N GLY A 52 4.84 19.71 0.79
CA GLY A 52 5.41 21.04 1.04
C GLY A 52 4.48 22.23 0.78
N ALA A 53 3.49 22.08 -0.10
CA ALA A 53 2.48 23.12 -0.35
C ALA A 53 1.38 23.17 0.74
N LEU A 54 1.23 22.12 1.55
CA LEU A 54 0.31 22.11 2.69
C LEU A 54 0.97 22.81 3.88
N THR A 55 0.74 24.11 4.02
CA THR A 55 1.40 24.96 5.02
C THR A 55 0.88 24.76 6.44
N SER A 56 -0.35 24.28 6.59
CA SER A 56 -0.99 24.03 7.89
C SER A 56 -1.10 22.54 8.20
N PRO A 57 -1.08 22.13 9.48
CA PRO A 57 -1.33 20.75 9.88
C PRO A 57 -2.68 20.26 9.38
N VAL A 58 -2.71 19.07 8.78
CA VAL A 58 -3.97 18.45 8.33
C VAL A 58 -4.37 17.42 9.37
N LYS A 59 -5.45 17.69 10.10
CA LYS A 59 -5.99 16.77 11.10
C LYS A 59 -7.27 16.13 10.61
N ILE A 60 -7.47 14.86 10.95
CA ILE A 60 -8.67 14.12 10.57
C ILE A 60 -9.72 14.21 11.67
N LYS A 61 -10.93 14.60 11.27
CA LYS A 61 -12.11 14.67 12.12
C LYS A 61 -12.83 13.32 12.18
N SER A 62 -13.01 12.68 11.02
CA SER A 62 -13.67 11.37 10.94
C SER A 62 -13.10 10.52 9.82
N ILE A 63 -13.15 9.20 10.04
CA ILE A 63 -12.98 8.18 9.01
C ILE A 63 -14.19 7.26 9.13
N GLU A 64 -14.97 7.18 8.07
CA GLU A 64 -16.26 6.51 8.03
C GLU A 64 -16.29 5.52 6.88
N LEU A 65 -16.87 4.36 7.13
CA LEU A 65 -17.18 3.39 6.08
C LEU A 65 -18.65 3.55 5.74
N LEU A 66 -18.92 3.99 4.52
CA LEU A 66 -20.26 4.16 3.96
C LEU A 66 -20.63 2.87 3.23
N GLU A 67 -21.78 2.31 3.57
CA GLU A 67 -22.31 1.08 2.99
C GLU A 67 -23.44 1.43 2.04
N PHE A 68 -23.41 0.82 0.86
CA PHE A 68 -24.39 0.99 -0.20
C PHE A 68 -24.89 -0.38 -0.62
N ASP A 69 -26.20 -0.56 -0.57
CA ASP A 69 -26.84 -1.76 -1.09
C ASP A 69 -26.68 -1.78 -2.62
N ALA A 70 -26.05 -2.82 -3.16
CA ALA A 70 -26.08 -3.11 -4.60
C ALA A 70 -26.89 -4.37 -4.88
N ALA A 71 -27.26 -4.58 -6.14
CA ALA A 71 -28.18 -5.65 -6.53
C ALA A 71 -27.64 -7.07 -6.24
N ASP A 72 -26.31 -7.23 -6.25
CA ASP A 72 -25.64 -8.54 -6.16
C ASP A 72 -24.64 -8.66 -4.99
N ASP A 73 -24.13 -7.55 -4.44
CA ASP A 73 -23.19 -7.51 -3.31
C ASP A 73 -23.16 -6.11 -2.66
N ASP A 74 -22.80 -6.01 -1.38
CA ASP A 74 -22.67 -4.70 -0.71
C ASP A 74 -21.45 -3.95 -1.24
N TYR A 75 -21.63 -2.67 -1.56
CA TYR A 75 -20.54 -1.81 -1.97
C TYR A 75 -20.20 -0.81 -0.88
N TYR A 76 -18.91 -0.66 -0.59
CA TYR A 76 -18.43 0.22 0.46
C TYR A 76 -17.61 1.37 -0.13
N VAL A 77 -17.75 2.55 0.47
CA VAL A 77 -16.87 3.69 0.23
C VAL A 77 -16.29 4.12 1.56
N LEU A 78 -14.96 4.21 1.66
CA LEU A 78 -14.32 4.76 2.83
C LEU A 78 -14.14 6.27 2.62
N ARG A 79 -14.64 7.06 3.57
CA ARG A 79 -14.57 8.51 3.56
C ARG A 79 -13.72 9.01 4.72
N VAL A 80 -12.74 9.85 4.41
CA VAL A 80 -11.95 10.61 5.37
C VAL A 80 -12.38 12.06 5.30
N ARG A 81 -12.56 12.71 6.45
CA ARG A 81 -12.89 14.14 6.54
C ARG A 81 -11.89 14.87 7.43
N SER A 82 -11.25 15.92 6.92
CA SER A 82 -10.38 16.78 7.71
C SER A 82 -11.16 17.66 8.69
N THR A 83 -10.47 18.25 9.67
CA THR A 83 -11.05 19.28 10.55
C THR A 83 -11.54 20.51 9.80
N ASP A 84 -10.93 20.79 8.65
CA ASP A 84 -11.27 21.92 7.78
C ASP A 84 -12.41 21.59 6.81
N GLY A 85 -12.94 20.36 6.88
CA GLY A 85 -14.11 19.91 6.13
C GLY A 85 -13.82 19.32 4.75
N VAL A 86 -12.56 19.22 4.34
CA VAL A 86 -12.16 18.57 3.08
C VAL A 86 -12.35 17.07 3.20
N GLU A 87 -12.90 16.45 2.16
CA GLU A 87 -13.16 15.02 2.11
C GLU A 87 -12.30 14.30 1.08
N GLY A 88 -11.77 13.15 1.48
CA GLY A 88 -11.15 12.19 0.58
C GLY A 88 -11.86 10.84 0.64
N TYR A 89 -11.78 10.10 -0.46
CA TYR A 89 -12.49 8.83 -0.62
C TYR A 89 -11.56 7.74 -1.11
N SER A 90 -11.86 6.51 -0.71
CA SER A 90 -11.31 5.31 -1.32
C SER A 90 -12.38 4.25 -1.50
N LEU A 91 -12.08 3.30 -2.38
CA LEU A 91 -12.95 2.20 -2.74
C LEU A 91 -12.32 0.91 -2.20
N PRO A 92 -12.77 0.44 -1.02
CA PRO A 92 -12.42 -0.86 -0.51
C PRO A 92 -12.70 -1.99 -1.50
N ASN A 93 -11.95 -3.08 -1.38
CA ASN A 93 -12.15 -4.27 -2.22
C ASN A 93 -13.25 -5.19 -1.64
N SER A 94 -13.53 -6.31 -2.32
CA SER A 94 -14.59 -7.26 -1.91
C SER A 94 -14.34 -7.96 -0.56
N LYS A 95 -13.21 -7.74 0.11
CA LYS A 95 -12.93 -8.27 1.46
C LYS A 95 -13.39 -7.33 2.58
N THR A 96 -14.13 -6.28 2.26
CA THR A 96 -14.51 -5.26 3.25
C THR A 96 -15.29 -5.84 4.42
N GLY A 97 -16.33 -6.64 4.16
CA GLY A 97 -17.15 -7.25 5.21
C GLY A 97 -16.32 -8.00 6.28
N ASP A 98 -15.35 -8.80 5.83
CA ASP A 98 -14.47 -9.58 6.72
C ASP A 98 -13.51 -8.70 7.56
N LEU A 99 -13.17 -7.50 7.07
CA LEU A 99 -12.08 -6.69 7.58
C LEU A 99 -12.54 -5.43 8.33
N ILE A 100 -13.85 -5.16 8.36
CA ILE A 100 -14.44 -4.04 9.13
C ILE A 100 -13.92 -3.97 10.58
N PRO A 101 -13.86 -5.09 11.35
CA PRO A 101 -13.37 -5.02 12.73
C PRO A 101 -11.90 -4.61 12.83
N ILE A 102 -11.06 -4.99 11.87
CA ILE A 102 -9.65 -4.60 11.84
C ILE A 102 -9.54 -3.12 11.48
N LEU A 103 -10.25 -2.69 10.43
CA LEU A 103 -10.31 -1.28 10.03
C LEU A 103 -10.69 -0.37 11.22
N LYS A 104 -11.82 -0.65 11.87
CA LYS A 104 -12.37 0.18 12.94
C LYS A 104 -11.52 0.17 14.22
N ASN A 105 -11.01 -0.99 14.64
CA ASN A 105 -10.37 -1.12 15.95
C ASN A 105 -8.84 -0.98 15.92
N ARG A 106 -8.22 -1.20 14.76
CA ARG A 106 -6.76 -1.32 14.61
C ARG A 106 -6.15 -0.28 13.69
N VAL A 107 -6.85 0.16 12.66
CA VAL A 107 -6.29 1.10 11.67
C VAL A 107 -6.75 2.53 11.91
N ILE A 108 -8.07 2.78 11.88
CA ILE A 108 -8.65 4.12 12.03
C ILE A 108 -8.10 4.90 13.23
N PRO A 109 -7.96 4.32 14.45
CA PRO A 109 -7.53 5.07 15.63
C PRO A 109 -6.16 5.73 15.49
N VAL A 110 -5.27 5.20 14.65
CA VAL A 110 -3.91 5.73 14.47
C VAL A 110 -3.91 7.04 13.67
N PHE A 111 -4.91 7.25 12.81
CA PHE A 111 -5.01 8.41 11.94
C PHE A 111 -5.87 9.54 12.52
N ILE A 112 -6.52 9.32 13.67
CA ILE A 112 -7.32 10.34 14.36
C ILE A 112 -6.47 11.08 15.40
N GLY A 113 -6.30 12.40 15.21
CA GLY A 113 -5.58 13.28 16.14
C GLY A 113 -4.24 13.81 15.63
N PRO A 114 -3.32 12.94 15.14
CA PRO A 114 -2.07 13.37 14.53
C PRO A 114 -2.25 14.24 13.28
N ASP A 115 -1.16 14.90 12.88
CA ASP A 115 -1.06 15.58 11.58
C ASP A 115 -0.77 14.55 10.49
N VAL A 116 -1.74 14.32 9.60
CA VAL A 116 -1.65 13.27 8.57
C VAL A 116 -0.66 13.60 7.45
N ARG A 117 -0.13 14.83 7.38
CA ARG A 117 1.01 15.14 6.48
C ARG A 117 2.22 14.24 6.74
N GLN A 118 2.32 13.64 7.93
CA GLN A 118 3.35 12.66 8.30
C GLN A 118 2.94 11.22 7.93
N LEU A 119 2.20 11.04 6.82
CA LEU A 119 1.61 9.76 6.42
C LEU A 119 2.62 8.60 6.44
N GLU A 120 3.82 8.79 5.91
CA GLU A 120 4.88 7.76 5.90
C GLU A 120 5.27 7.29 7.31
N ILE A 121 5.30 8.19 8.29
CA ILE A 121 5.57 7.86 9.70
C ILE A 121 4.34 7.16 10.31
N LEU A 122 3.14 7.64 10.00
CA LEU A 122 1.89 7.03 10.49
C LEU A 122 1.68 5.61 9.97
N LEU A 123 2.17 5.28 8.76
CA LEU A 123 2.19 3.91 8.24
C LEU A 123 3.07 2.98 9.10
N TRP A 124 4.19 3.49 9.63
CA TRP A 124 4.98 2.74 10.61
C TRP A 124 4.30 2.64 11.97
N ASP A 125 3.60 3.68 12.40
CA ASP A 125 2.86 3.66 13.66
C ASP A 125 1.68 2.69 13.62
N VAL A 126 0.94 2.63 12.50
CA VAL A 126 -0.18 1.68 12.35
C VAL A 126 0.32 0.24 12.32
N TYR A 127 1.50 -0.02 11.75
CA TYR A 127 2.10 -1.35 11.80
C TYR A 127 2.44 -1.79 13.24
N ARG A 128 2.87 -0.86 14.10
CA ARG A 128 3.24 -1.15 15.51
C ARG A 128 2.06 -1.09 16.48
N TYR A 129 0.99 -0.40 16.11
CA TYR A 129 -0.15 -0.15 17.00
C TYR A 129 -0.83 -1.44 17.43
N LYS A 130 -0.96 -1.64 18.76
CA LYS A 130 -1.63 -2.80 19.39
C LYS A 130 -1.30 -4.16 18.74
N ASP A 131 -0.02 -4.41 18.53
CA ASP A 131 0.50 -5.64 17.91
C ASP A 131 0.02 -5.90 16.48
N ASN A 132 -0.28 -4.85 15.71
CA ASN A 132 -0.71 -4.98 14.31
C ASN A 132 0.28 -5.77 13.45
N TYR A 133 1.59 -5.72 13.76
CA TYR A 133 2.63 -6.52 13.12
C TYR A 133 2.38 -8.05 13.15
N LYS A 134 1.49 -8.53 14.03
CA LYS A 134 1.06 -9.95 14.08
C LYS A 134 -0.02 -10.28 13.05
N PHE A 135 -0.77 -9.30 12.57
CA PHE A 135 -1.68 -9.48 11.44
C PHE A 135 -0.86 -9.45 10.15
N GLN A 136 -0.89 -10.56 9.42
CA GLN A 136 -0.11 -10.72 8.20
C GLN A 136 -1.02 -10.60 6.98
N SER A 137 -0.43 -10.14 5.87
CA SER A 137 -1.08 -10.07 4.54
C SER A 137 -2.34 -9.17 4.52
N LEU A 138 -3.32 -9.54 3.71
CA LEU A 138 -4.53 -8.77 3.40
C LEU A 138 -5.30 -8.30 4.63
N ALA A 139 -5.24 -9.05 5.74
CA ALA A 139 -5.94 -8.71 6.97
C ALA A 139 -5.57 -7.32 7.51
N LEU A 140 -4.28 -6.98 7.49
CA LEU A 140 -3.80 -5.65 7.89
C LEU A 140 -3.71 -4.70 6.71
N TRP A 141 -3.10 -5.15 5.60
CA TRP A 141 -2.69 -4.25 4.53
C TRP A 141 -3.85 -3.72 3.69
N CYS A 142 -4.98 -4.45 3.59
CA CYS A 142 -6.17 -3.92 2.91
C CYS A 142 -6.76 -2.71 3.67
N PRO A 143 -7.13 -2.81 4.97
CA PRO A 143 -7.60 -1.66 5.74
C PRO A 143 -6.64 -0.47 5.75
N VAL A 144 -5.32 -0.71 5.86
CA VAL A 144 -4.31 0.34 5.80
C VAL A 144 -4.35 1.05 4.45
N ALA A 145 -4.34 0.30 3.35
CA ALA A 145 -4.40 0.87 2.00
C ALA A 145 -5.68 1.67 1.76
N TRP A 146 -6.84 1.23 2.28
CA TRP A 146 -8.08 1.98 2.12
C TRP A 146 -8.01 3.36 2.79
N VAL A 147 -7.48 3.43 4.00
CA VAL A 147 -7.28 4.72 4.69
C VAL A 147 -6.25 5.58 3.96
N GLU A 148 -5.13 4.97 3.54
CA GLU A 148 -4.07 5.63 2.79
C GLU A 148 -4.58 6.27 1.50
N PHE A 149 -5.30 5.51 0.67
CA PHE A 149 -5.87 6.04 -0.58
C PHE A 149 -6.83 7.19 -0.36
N ALA A 150 -7.67 7.13 0.68
CA ALA A 150 -8.59 8.22 0.99
C ALA A 150 -7.84 9.47 1.49
N LEU A 151 -6.73 9.30 2.22
CA LEU A 151 -5.86 10.41 2.62
C LEU A 151 -5.14 11.03 1.42
N LEU A 152 -4.67 10.22 0.47
CA LEU A 152 -4.04 10.72 -0.76
C LEU A 152 -5.03 11.48 -1.64
N ASP A 153 -6.27 11.01 -1.78
CA ASP A 153 -7.36 11.75 -2.44
C ASP A 153 -7.66 13.08 -1.73
N LEU A 154 -7.68 13.07 -0.39
CA LEU A 154 -7.83 14.28 0.42
C LEU A 154 -6.70 15.27 0.15
N PHE A 155 -5.43 14.83 0.13
CA PHE A 155 -4.30 15.70 -0.18
C PHE A 155 -4.36 16.25 -1.59
N GLY A 156 -4.76 15.44 -2.57
CA GLY A 156 -4.92 15.88 -3.96
C GLY A 156 -5.95 17.02 -4.13
N LYS A 157 -6.90 17.16 -3.20
CA LYS A 157 -7.87 18.27 -3.19
C LYS A 157 -7.43 19.49 -2.39
N MET A 158 -6.44 19.34 -1.52
CA MET A 158 -5.89 20.43 -0.69
C MET A 158 -4.67 21.10 -1.33
N LEU A 159 -4.02 20.42 -2.28
CA LEU A 159 -2.90 20.92 -3.08
C LEU A 159 -3.40 21.72 -4.29
#